data_AF-A0A3D4FGP8-F1
#
_entry.id   AF-A0A3D4FGP8-F1
#
_cell.length_a   1.000
_cell.length_b   1.000
_cell.length_c   1.000
_cell.angle_alpha   90.00
_cell.angle_beta   90.00
_cell.angle_gamma   90.00
#
_symmetry.space_group_name_H-M   'P 1'
#
loop_
_entity.id
_entity.type
_entity.pdbx_description
1 polymer ?
#
loop_
_entity_poly.entity_id
_entity_poly.type
_entity_poly.pdbx_seq_one_letter_code
_entity_poly.pdbx_strand_id
1 'polypeptide(L)'
;KADSSWKGESVSMTTSEYYNDVIQDKFRRYKNKTDSLDDYGKFLVENNRYKKNGLFEATQYIGQAKALENAGYSTKQDENGNNIYSNLLINVIKENDLQLIDNKVQSKK
;
A
#
# COMPACT_ATOMS: atom_id res chain seq x y z
N LYS A 1 2.74 0.31 9.75
CA LYS A 1 2.68 0.45 11.22
C LYS A 1 4.03 0.09 11.83
N ALA A 2 4.33 0.58 13.03
CA ALA A 2 5.49 0.17 13.81
C ALA A 2 5.12 -1.06 14.65
N ASP A 3 5.10 -2.23 14.01
CA ASP A 3 4.85 -3.52 14.65
C ASP A 3 6.03 -3.96 15.53
N SER A 4 5.94 -5.14 16.15
CA SER A 4 6.96 -5.67 17.07
C SER A 4 8.34 -5.90 16.44
N SER A 5 8.40 -6.08 15.12
CA SER A 5 9.64 -6.23 14.37
C SER A 5 10.35 -4.89 14.14
N TRP A 6 9.62 -3.77 14.20
CA TRP A 6 10.19 -2.44 14.01
C TRP A 6 11.04 -2.01 15.21
N LYS A 7 12.30 -1.66 14.94
CA LYS A 7 13.26 -1.17 15.96
C LYS A 7 13.62 0.31 15.81
N GLY A 8 13.10 0.97 14.79
CA GLY A 8 13.32 2.39 14.55
C GLY A 8 12.39 3.28 15.38
N GLU A 9 12.47 4.58 15.12
CA GLU A 9 11.60 5.56 15.77
C GLU A 9 10.13 5.37 15.37
N SER A 10 9.22 5.77 16.24
CA SER A 10 7.78 5.69 16.00
C SER A 10 7.04 6.88 16.57
N VAL A 11 5.86 7.15 16.02
CA VAL A 11 4.92 8.15 16.52
C VAL A 11 3.55 7.50 16.72
N SER A 12 2.88 7.80 17.84
CA SER A 12 1.50 7.36 18.09
C SER A 12 0.52 8.34 17.44
N MET A 13 -0.46 7.83 16.71
CA MET A 13 -1.45 8.64 16.01
C MET A 13 -2.83 7.96 16.04
N THR A 14 -3.89 8.78 16.07
CA THR A 14 -5.25 8.32 15.79
C THR A 14 -5.33 7.87 14.33
N THR A 15 -5.90 6.69 14.09
CA THR A 15 -6.10 6.13 12.75
C THR A 15 -7.43 5.40 12.68
N SER A 16 -7.83 5.00 11.47
CA SER A 16 -9.06 4.25 11.23
C SER A 16 -8.79 2.92 10.56
N GLU A 17 -9.55 1.91 10.93
CA GLU A 17 -9.58 0.58 10.32
C GLU A 17 -11.02 0.21 9.93
N TYR A 18 -11.17 -0.73 8.99
CA TYR A 18 -12.47 -1.21 8.53
C TYR A 18 -13.37 -0.05 8.05
N TYR A 19 -14.67 -0.10 8.37
CA TYR A 19 -15.61 0.95 8.01
C TYR A 19 -15.47 2.17 8.93
N ASN A 20 -15.62 1.99 10.25
CA ASN A 20 -15.75 3.08 11.24
C ASN A 20 -14.90 2.89 12.51
N ASP A 21 -13.98 1.92 12.54
CA ASP A 21 -13.18 1.69 13.75
C ASP A 21 -12.09 2.75 13.86
N VAL A 22 -12.04 3.47 14.98
CA VAL A 22 -11.03 4.50 15.27
C VAL A 22 -10.17 4.04 16.44
N ILE A 23 -8.86 3.95 16.22
CA ILE A 23 -7.91 3.42 17.19
C ILE A 23 -6.69 4.35 17.33
N GLN A 24 -5.93 4.19 18.41
CA GLN A 24 -4.57 4.71 18.52
C GLN A 24 -3.59 3.63 18.07
N ASP A 25 -2.67 3.97 17.17
CA ASP A 25 -1.63 3.04 16.74
C ASP A 25 -0.28 3.76 16.53
N LYS A 26 0.79 2.98 16.48
CA LYS A 26 2.15 3.46 16.23
C LYS A 26 2.51 3.35 14.75
N PHE A 27 3.06 4.43 14.21
CA PHE A 27 3.56 4.52 12.85
C PHE A 27 5.07 4.68 12.85
N ARG A 28 5.73 4.06 11.85
CA ARG A 28 7.18 4.16 11.67
C ARG A 28 7.52 5.62 11.35
N ARG A 29 8.54 6.16 11.99
CA ARG A 29 9.06 7.51 11.74
C ARG A 29 10.42 7.38 11.05
N TYR A 30 10.64 8.21 10.04
CA TYR A 30 11.86 8.24 9.24
C TYR A 30 12.48 9.62 9.28
N LYS A 31 13.82 9.68 9.14
CA LYS A 31 14.56 10.95 9.14
C LYS A 31 14.37 11.71 7.83
N ASN A 32 14.22 10.99 6.72
CA ASN A 32 14.06 11.54 5.39
C ASN A 32 13.09 10.68 4.54
N LYS A 33 12.72 11.18 3.35
CA LYS A 33 11.78 10.50 2.45
C LYS A 33 12.36 9.23 1.83
N THR A 34 13.65 9.19 1.52
CA THR A 34 14.31 8.03 0.91
C THR A 34 14.27 6.82 1.85
N ASP A 35 14.58 7.00 3.12
CA ASP A 35 14.50 5.93 4.14
C ASP A 35 13.09 5.30 4.19
N SER A 36 12.05 6.14 4.03
CA SER A 36 10.65 5.67 3.98
C SER A 36 10.34 4.87 2.72
N LEU A 37 10.88 5.26 1.56
CA LEU A 37 10.67 4.56 0.30
C LEU A 37 11.42 3.23 0.27
N ASP A 38 12.66 3.21 0.78
CA ASP A 38 13.48 2.00 0.88
C ASP A 38 12.84 0.98 1.82
N ASP A 39 12.38 1.40 3.00
CA ASP A 39 11.68 0.52 3.95
C ASP A 39 10.35 0.02 3.37
N TYR A 40 9.62 0.86 2.62
CA TYR A 40 8.40 0.44 1.94
C TYR A 40 8.66 -0.66 0.90
N GLY A 41 9.68 -0.48 0.04
CA GLY A 41 10.09 -1.49 -0.93
C GLY A 41 10.49 -2.80 -0.26
N LYS A 42 11.32 -2.71 0.80
CA LYS A 42 11.74 -3.86 1.60
C LYS A 42 10.55 -4.57 2.24
N PHE A 43 9.61 -3.84 2.83
CA PHE A 43 8.40 -4.39 3.43
C PHE A 43 7.56 -5.22 2.45
N LEU A 44 7.38 -4.72 1.21
CA LEU A 44 6.63 -5.46 0.20
C LEU A 44 7.37 -6.73 -0.26
N VAL A 45 8.70 -6.65 -0.42
CA VAL A 45 9.52 -7.77 -0.91
C VAL A 45 9.68 -8.87 0.15
N GLU A 46 9.93 -8.50 1.40
CA GLU A 46 10.18 -9.46 2.48
C GLU A 46 8.92 -10.14 2.99
N ASN A 47 7.76 -9.47 2.89
CA ASN A 47 6.50 -10.06 3.29
C ASN A 47 5.91 -10.92 2.17
N ASN A 48 6.16 -12.22 2.25
CA ASN A 48 5.74 -13.23 1.27
C ASN A 48 4.26 -13.17 0.87
N ARG A 49 3.36 -12.59 1.69
CA ARG A 49 1.95 -12.44 1.32
C ARG A 49 1.75 -11.61 0.05
N TYR A 50 2.59 -10.62 -0.22
CA TYR A 50 2.46 -9.77 -1.40
C TYR A 50 2.85 -10.51 -2.68
N LYS A 51 3.97 -11.23 -2.64
CA LYS A 51 4.39 -12.12 -3.73
C LYS A 51 3.35 -13.21 -4.00
N LYS A 52 2.84 -13.88 -2.94
CA LYS A 52 1.81 -14.91 -3.08
C LYS A 52 0.51 -14.42 -3.74
N ASN A 53 0.21 -13.14 -3.62
CA ASN A 53 -0.97 -12.51 -4.22
C ASN A 53 -0.69 -11.87 -5.60
N GLY A 54 0.48 -12.11 -6.19
CA GLY A 54 0.77 -11.69 -7.57
C GLY A 54 1.24 -10.24 -7.70
N LEU A 55 1.68 -9.58 -6.61
CA LEU A 55 2.04 -8.15 -6.65
C LEU A 55 3.18 -7.86 -7.63
N PHE A 56 4.16 -8.76 -7.72
CA PHE A 56 5.36 -8.56 -8.55
C PHE A 56 5.21 -9.17 -9.95
N GLU A 57 4.21 -10.02 -10.14
CA GLU A 57 3.87 -10.66 -11.40
C GLU A 57 2.91 -9.81 -12.24
N ALA A 58 2.07 -8.98 -11.59
CA ALA A 58 1.17 -8.06 -12.27
C ALA A 58 1.94 -6.95 -13.01
N THR A 59 1.70 -6.83 -14.32
CA THR A 59 2.37 -5.86 -15.20
C THR A 59 1.61 -4.54 -15.38
N GLN A 60 0.40 -4.46 -14.81
CA GLN A 60 -0.49 -3.30 -14.90
C GLN A 60 -0.94 -2.89 -13.50
N TYR A 61 -1.08 -1.58 -13.28
CA TYR A 61 -1.44 -1.01 -11.98
C TYR A 61 -2.75 -1.57 -11.40
N ILE A 62 -3.73 -1.91 -12.26
CA ILE A 62 -5.00 -2.53 -11.82
C ILE A 62 -4.75 -3.87 -11.14
N GLY A 63 -3.88 -4.70 -11.73
CA GLY A 63 -3.52 -6.00 -11.17
C GLY A 63 -2.75 -5.83 -9.85
N GLN A 64 -1.82 -4.88 -9.80
CA GLN A 64 -1.04 -4.59 -8.60
C GLN A 64 -1.93 -4.07 -7.45
N ALA A 65 -2.89 -3.18 -7.73
CA ALA A 65 -3.82 -2.66 -6.73
C ALA A 65 -4.70 -3.77 -6.13
N LYS A 66 -5.20 -4.69 -6.97
CA LYS A 66 -5.94 -5.88 -6.51
C LYS A 66 -5.06 -6.83 -5.70
N ALA A 67 -3.81 -7.05 -6.12
CA ALA A 67 -2.86 -7.87 -5.39
C ALA A 67 -2.57 -7.30 -3.99
N LEU A 68 -2.43 -5.97 -3.86
CA LEU A 68 -2.26 -5.30 -2.56
C LEU A 68 -3.46 -5.52 -1.63
N GLU A 69 -4.67 -5.33 -2.14
CA GLU A 69 -5.90 -5.55 -1.36
C GLU A 69 -6.05 -7.02 -0.93
N ASN A 70 -5.89 -7.96 -1.85
CA ASN A 70 -5.95 -9.39 -1.56
C ASN A 70 -4.88 -9.84 -0.56
N ALA A 71 -3.71 -9.18 -0.57
CA ALA A 71 -2.65 -9.40 0.40
C ALA A 71 -2.90 -8.78 1.79
N GLY A 72 -4.00 -8.04 1.97
CA GLY A 72 -4.32 -7.36 3.22
C GLY A 72 -3.40 -6.17 3.50
N TYR A 73 -3.10 -5.38 2.47
CA TYR A 73 -2.35 -4.12 2.62
C TYR A 73 -3.13 -3.07 3.41
N SER A 74 -4.45 -3.02 3.22
CA SER A 74 -5.37 -2.08 3.86
C SER A 74 -6.58 -2.84 4.38
N THR A 75 -7.16 -2.36 5.47
CA THR A 75 -8.44 -2.85 6.02
C THR A 75 -9.62 -1.98 5.62
N LYS A 76 -9.43 -0.97 4.77
CA LYS A 76 -10.48 -0.01 4.42
C LYS A 76 -11.69 -0.70 3.78
N GLN A 77 -12.85 -0.53 4.41
CA GLN A 77 -14.12 -1.09 3.95
C GLN A 77 -15.17 -0.02 3.71
N ASP A 78 -16.16 -0.34 2.88
CA ASP A 78 -17.43 0.37 2.79
C ASP A 78 -18.39 -0.06 3.92
N GLU A 79 -19.59 0.54 3.94
CA GLU A 79 -20.62 0.26 4.96
C GLU A 79 -21.16 -1.18 4.92
N ASN A 80 -20.96 -1.88 3.80
CA ASN A 80 -21.38 -3.26 3.60
C ASN A 80 -20.25 -4.26 3.94
N GLY A 81 -19.09 -3.78 4.40
CA GLY A 81 -17.93 -4.60 4.74
C GLY A 81 -17.11 -5.04 3.52
N ASN A 82 -17.34 -4.46 2.33
CA ASN A 82 -16.52 -4.76 1.16
C ASN A 82 -15.19 -4.01 1.25
N ASN A 83 -14.08 -4.68 0.96
CA ASN A 83 -12.79 -4.02 0.82
C ASN A 83 -12.81 -3.12 -0.43
N ILE A 84 -12.37 -1.88 -0.28
CA ILE A 84 -12.44 -0.86 -1.35
C ILE A 84 -11.09 -0.21 -1.68
N TYR A 85 -10.01 -0.69 -1.08
CA TYR A 85 -8.67 -0.12 -1.25
C TYR A 85 -8.21 -0.19 -2.72
N SER A 86 -8.41 -1.33 -3.39
CA SER A 86 -7.98 -1.49 -4.78
C SER A 86 -8.67 -0.48 -5.70
N ASN A 87 -9.98 -0.27 -5.51
CA ASN A 87 -10.78 0.70 -6.26
C ASN A 87 -10.30 2.14 -6.02
N LEU A 88 -10.05 2.52 -4.77
CA LEU A 88 -9.55 3.85 -4.42
C LEU A 88 -8.19 4.12 -5.10
N LEU A 89 -7.26 3.16 -5.04
CA LEU A 89 -5.94 3.30 -5.64
C LEU A 89 -6.02 3.39 -7.17
N ILE A 90 -6.85 2.54 -7.80
CA ILE A 90 -7.09 2.56 -9.24
C ILE A 90 -7.65 3.92 -9.69
N ASN A 91 -8.58 4.49 -8.91
CA ASN A 91 -9.19 5.78 -9.23
C ASN A 91 -8.16 6.92 -9.13
N VAL A 92 -7.36 6.97 -8.05
CA VAL A 92 -6.30 7.98 -7.92
C VAL A 92 -5.32 7.94 -9.09
N ILE A 93 -4.91 6.74 -9.53
CA ILE A 93 -4.00 6.57 -10.66
C ILE A 93 -4.65 7.11 -11.96
N LYS A 94 -5.90 6.77 -12.22
CA LYS A 94 -6.64 7.20 -13.42
C LYS A 94 -6.93 8.69 -13.44
N GLU A 95 -7.42 9.25 -12.34
CA GLU A 95 -7.79 10.66 -12.21
C GLU A 95 -6.60 11.61 -12.38
N ASN A 96 -5.39 11.12 -12.10
CA ASN A 96 -4.15 11.87 -12.25
C ASN A 96 -3.32 11.44 -13.47
N ASP A 97 -3.88 10.60 -14.34
CA ASP A 97 -3.22 10.07 -15.54
C ASP A 97 -1.82 9.46 -15.29
N LEU A 98 -1.60 8.88 -14.10
CA LEU A 98 -0.29 8.37 -13.71
C LEU A 98 0.12 7.14 -14.53
N GLN A 99 -0.85 6.39 -15.07
CA GLN A 99 -0.61 5.30 -16.01
C GLN A 99 0.12 5.74 -17.28
N LEU A 100 0.03 7.02 -17.66
CA LEU A 100 0.76 7.57 -18.80
C LEU A 100 2.27 7.64 -18.53
N ILE A 101 2.67 7.82 -17.27
CA ILE A 101 4.07 7.80 -16.86
C ILE A 101 4.63 6.38 -17.03
N ASP A 102 3.89 5.37 -16.57
CA ASP A 102 4.26 3.96 -16.74
C ASP A 102 4.43 3.60 -18.21
N ASN A 103 3.46 3.99 -19.06
CA ASN A 103 3.53 3.74 -20.50
C ASN A 103 4.77 4.40 -21.14
N LYS A 104 5.07 5.66 -20.79
CA LYS A 104 6.28 6.36 -21.30
C LYS A 104 7.58 5.66 -20.92
N VAL A 105 7.63 4.98 -19.78
CA VAL A 105 8.82 4.24 -19.33
C VAL A 105 8.87 2.85 -19.98
N GLN A 106 7.73 2.15 -20.06
CA GLN A 106 7.64 0.82 -20.64
C GLN A 106 7.89 0.83 -22.16
N SER A 107 7.42 1.85 -22.87
CA SER A 107 7.63 2.01 -24.33
C SER A 107 9.06 2.37 -24.73
N LYS A 108 9.92 2.72 -23.76
CA LYS A 108 11.35 3.01 -23.99
C LYS A 108 12.26 1.79 -23.81
N LYS A 109 11.71 0.63 -23.43
CA LYS A 109 12.41 -0.66 -23.42
C LYS A 109 12.22 -1.36 -24.75
#